data_AF-A0A4Q2UWM6-F1
#
_entry.id   AF-A0A4Q2UWM6-F1
#
_cell.length_a   1.000
_cell.length_b   1.000
_cell.length_c   1.000
_cell.angle_alpha   90.00
_cell.angle_beta   90.00
_cell.angle_gamma   90.00
#
_symmetry.space_group_name_H-M   'P 1'
#
loop_
_entity.id
_entity.type
_entity.pdbx_description
1 polymer ?
#
loop_
_entity_poly.entity_id
_entity_poly.type
_entity_poly.pdbx_seq_one_letter_code
_entity_poly.pdbx_strand_id
1 'polypeptide(L)'
;MLRICIASLLLGLGLVTAKTTQAQTLTENTAWLKEQLNELVDNSEAKPVFDFNDCLMTMNVDTKEEGIRVKMDMNWPLKEIRKVSYKAASNGNYTLVLDVPANQVKGKVKVGIFSKTLREKGDGGHTSFDLNTRDEKRIQAIQQRFETSIRQCQRGS
;
A
#
# COMPACT_ATOMS: atom_id res chain seq x y z
N MET A 1 61.55 -28.74 -6.88
CA MET A 1 60.18 -29.14 -7.25
C MET A 1 59.26 -28.78 -6.10
N LEU A 2 58.38 -27.78 -6.24
CA LEU A 2 57.02 -27.74 -5.68
C LEU A 2 56.40 -26.38 -6.08
N ARG A 3 55.72 -26.35 -7.23
CA ARG A 3 54.88 -25.21 -7.62
C ARG A 3 53.49 -25.48 -7.07
N ILE A 4 53.10 -24.70 -6.07
CA ILE A 4 51.77 -24.74 -5.47
C ILE A 4 50.78 -24.15 -6.48
N CYS A 5 49.82 -24.98 -6.85
CA CYS A 5 48.61 -24.65 -7.58
C CYS A 5 47.73 -23.64 -6.81
N ILE A 6 46.68 -23.18 -7.51
CA ILE A 6 45.45 -22.55 -6.98
C ILE A 6 45.46 -21.02 -7.11
N ALA A 7 45.15 -20.55 -8.31
CA ALA A 7 44.63 -19.21 -8.57
C ALA A 7 43.46 -19.28 -9.56
N SER A 8 42.45 -20.10 -9.26
CA SER A 8 41.26 -20.25 -10.12
C SER A 8 40.01 -20.58 -9.31
N LEU A 9 39.62 -19.73 -8.35
CA LEU A 9 38.32 -19.83 -7.70
C LEU A 9 38.06 -18.51 -6.97
N LEU A 10 37.38 -17.55 -7.59
CA LEU A 10 36.65 -16.42 -6.95
C LEU A 10 36.10 -15.43 -8.00
N LEU A 11 35.39 -15.93 -9.03
CA LEU A 11 34.65 -15.09 -9.97
C LEU A 11 33.21 -15.60 -10.15
N GLY A 12 32.60 -16.10 -9.08
CA GLY A 12 31.28 -16.74 -9.11
C GLY A 12 30.26 -16.23 -8.07
N LEU A 13 30.52 -15.12 -7.38
CA LEU A 13 29.57 -14.53 -6.41
C LEU A 13 29.41 -13.03 -6.66
N GLY A 14 28.66 -12.66 -7.71
CA GLY A 14 28.43 -11.25 -8.03
C GLY A 14 26.97 -10.84 -8.26
N LEU A 15 26.05 -11.77 -8.53
CA LEU A 15 24.78 -11.38 -9.19
C LEU A 15 23.48 -11.94 -8.58
N VAL A 16 23.49 -12.52 -7.36
CA VAL A 16 22.27 -13.11 -6.78
C VAL A 16 21.72 -12.35 -5.56
N THR A 17 22.46 -11.40 -4.98
CA THR A 17 22.03 -10.71 -3.74
C THR A 17 20.97 -9.63 -3.95
N ALA A 18 20.82 -9.08 -5.16
CA ALA A 18 19.94 -7.92 -5.38
C ALA A 18 18.44 -8.22 -5.27
N LYS A 19 18.01 -9.49 -5.40
CA LYS A 19 16.59 -9.86 -5.38
C LYS A 19 16.04 -10.08 -3.96
N THR A 20 16.85 -10.61 -3.05
CA THR A 20 16.41 -10.90 -1.67
C THR A 20 16.26 -9.63 -0.84
N THR A 21 17.13 -8.64 -1.06
CA THR A 21 17.06 -7.35 -0.34
C THR A 21 15.83 -6.54 -0.73
N GLN A 22 15.40 -6.61 -1.99
CA GLN A 22 14.22 -5.89 -2.47
C GLN A 22 12.92 -6.43 -1.87
N ALA A 23 12.75 -7.75 -1.83
CA ALA A 23 11.57 -8.38 -1.21
C ALA A 23 11.50 -8.08 0.30
N GLN A 24 12.65 -8.11 1.00
CA GLN A 24 12.72 -7.78 2.42
C GLN A 24 12.32 -6.33 2.70
N THR A 25 12.83 -5.37 1.92
CA THR A 25 12.44 -3.95 2.05
C THR A 25 10.97 -3.72 1.74
N LEU A 26 10.38 -4.45 0.76
CA LEU A 26 8.95 -4.35 0.46
C LEU A 26 8.12 -4.76 1.68
N THR A 27 8.40 -5.94 2.23
CA THR A 27 7.69 -6.47 3.40
C THR A 27 7.79 -5.55 4.61
N GLU A 28 8.99 -5.02 4.90
CA GLU A 28 9.21 -4.07 6.00
C GLU A 28 8.42 -2.77 5.79
N ASN A 29 8.43 -2.23 4.57
CA ASN A 29 7.67 -1.02 4.27
C ASN A 29 6.16 -1.24 4.35
N THR A 30 5.65 -2.35 3.80
CA THR A 30 4.22 -2.65 3.83
C THR A 30 3.71 -2.95 5.24
N ALA A 31 4.52 -3.62 6.07
CA ALA A 31 4.19 -3.86 7.48
C ALA A 31 4.12 -2.53 8.26
N TRP A 32 5.11 -1.65 8.07
CA TRP A 32 5.09 -0.34 8.72
C TRP A 32 3.93 0.53 8.22
N LEU A 33 3.67 0.57 6.91
CA LEU A 33 2.55 1.31 6.33
C LEU A 33 1.21 0.81 6.88
N LYS A 34 1.03 -0.50 7.03
CA LYS A 34 -0.15 -1.09 7.67
C LYS A 34 -0.38 -0.52 9.06
N GLU A 35 0.65 -0.53 9.91
CA GLU A 35 0.56 -0.01 11.28
C GLU A 35 0.16 1.47 11.29
N GLN A 36 0.86 2.28 10.48
CA GLN A 36 0.61 3.71 10.44
C GLN A 36 -0.76 4.08 9.91
N LEU A 37 -1.22 3.44 8.83
CA LEU A 37 -2.55 3.72 8.28
C LEU A 37 -3.64 3.34 9.28
N ASN A 38 -3.55 2.15 9.90
CA ASN A 38 -4.55 1.70 10.88
C ASN A 38 -4.57 2.51 12.18
N GLU A 39 -3.44 3.10 12.57
CA GLU A 39 -3.37 4.02 13.70
C GLU A 39 -3.97 5.39 13.36
N LEU A 40 -3.72 5.88 12.14
CA LEU A 40 -4.06 7.25 11.75
C LEU A 40 -5.45 7.42 11.14
N VAL A 41 -6.06 6.37 10.59
CA VAL A 41 -7.43 6.47 10.06
C VAL A 41 -8.44 6.59 11.20
N ASP A 42 -9.49 7.35 10.94
CA ASP A 42 -10.50 7.72 11.94
C ASP A 42 -11.08 6.51 12.69
N ASN A 43 -11.35 6.69 13.98
CA ASN A 43 -11.81 5.66 14.90
C ASN A 43 -13.34 5.64 15.06
N SER A 44 -14.06 6.08 14.03
CA SER A 44 -15.52 6.02 13.98
C SER A 44 -16.01 4.57 13.89
N GLU A 45 -17.32 4.36 14.08
CA GLU A 45 -17.93 3.01 14.11
C GLU A 45 -17.70 2.22 12.81
N ALA A 46 -17.47 2.90 11.69
CA ALA A 46 -17.11 2.31 10.41
C ALA A 46 -15.60 2.40 10.14
N LYS A 47 -14.78 1.93 11.10
CA LYS A 47 -13.32 2.01 11.01
C LYS A 47 -12.77 1.23 9.80
N PRO A 48 -12.07 1.88 8.86
CA PRO A 48 -11.36 1.18 7.80
C PRO A 48 -10.13 0.46 8.38
N VAL A 49 -9.95 -0.79 7.96
CA VAL A 49 -8.79 -1.62 8.30
C VAL A 49 -7.98 -1.85 7.03
N PHE A 50 -6.76 -1.33 7.03
CA PHE A 50 -5.79 -1.49 5.96
C PHE A 50 -4.95 -2.74 6.17
N ASP A 51 -4.69 -3.44 5.07
CA ASP A 51 -3.73 -4.54 5.04
C ASP A 51 -2.95 -4.55 3.73
N PHE A 52 -1.78 -5.19 3.75
CA PHE A 52 -0.92 -5.33 2.60
C PHE A 52 -0.57 -6.80 2.40
N ASN A 53 -0.81 -7.29 1.18
CA ASN A 53 -0.34 -8.58 0.72
C ASN A 53 0.58 -8.33 -0.48
N ASP A 54 1.89 -8.28 -0.21
CA ASP A 54 2.92 -7.88 -1.15
C ASP A 54 2.58 -6.56 -1.88
N CYS A 55 2.30 -6.65 -3.18
CA CYS A 55 1.98 -5.52 -4.05
C CYS A 55 0.49 -5.18 -4.10
N LEU A 56 -0.30 -5.65 -3.15
CA LEU A 56 -1.72 -5.38 -3.04
C LEU A 56 -2.03 -4.71 -1.70
N MET A 57 -2.49 -3.46 -1.75
CA MET A 57 -3.10 -2.79 -0.61
C MET A 57 -4.59 -3.09 -0.59
N THR A 58 -5.12 -3.41 0.59
CA THR A 58 -6.53 -3.67 0.81
C THR A 58 -7.06 -2.78 1.93
N MET A 59 -8.32 -2.40 1.85
CA MET A 59 -9.04 -1.71 2.92
C MET A 59 -10.39 -2.38 3.10
N ASN A 60 -10.67 -2.79 4.33
CA ASN A 60 -11.93 -3.40 4.69
C ASN A 60 -12.66 -2.53 5.72
N VAL A 61 -13.95 -2.30 5.52
CA VAL A 61 -14.86 -1.70 6.49
C VAL A 61 -15.94 -2.73 6.77
N ASP A 62 -16.15 -3.09 8.03
CA ASP A 62 -17.24 -3.99 8.45
C ASP A 62 -17.97 -3.31 9.61
N THR A 63 -19.13 -2.73 9.31
CA THR A 63 -19.98 -2.09 10.30
C THR A 63 -21.35 -2.78 10.37
N LYS A 64 -21.98 -2.68 11.54
CA LYS A 64 -23.31 -3.21 11.80
C LYS A 64 -24.14 -2.11 12.45
N GLU A 65 -25.09 -1.58 11.69
CA GLU A 65 -26.00 -0.53 12.14
C GLU A 65 -27.44 -1.05 12.02
N GLU A 66 -28.23 -0.93 13.08
CA GLU A 66 -29.66 -1.31 13.13
C GLU A 66 -29.98 -2.73 12.60
N GLY A 67 -29.06 -3.68 12.78
CA GLY A 67 -29.25 -5.07 12.34
C GLY A 67 -28.86 -5.35 10.88
N ILE A 68 -28.48 -4.32 10.12
CA ILE A 68 -27.97 -4.43 8.76
C ILE A 68 -26.43 -4.37 8.81
N ARG A 69 -25.79 -5.38 8.23
CA ARG A 69 -24.32 -5.45 8.14
C ARG A 69 -23.87 -4.84 6.82
N VAL A 70 -23.01 -3.83 6.89
CA VAL A 70 -22.38 -3.19 5.74
C VAL A 70 -20.91 -3.59 5.71
N LYS A 71 -20.51 -4.26 4.64
CA LYS A 71 -19.11 -4.60 4.37
C LYS A 71 -18.63 -3.91 3.11
N MET A 72 -17.48 -3.24 3.17
CA MET A 72 -16.82 -2.66 2.03
C MET A 72 -15.39 -3.20 1.96
N ASP A 73 -15.07 -3.89 0.86
CA ASP A 73 -13.74 -4.42 0.58
C ASP A 73 -13.18 -3.65 -0.62
N MET A 74 -12.05 -2.96 -0.46
CA MET A 74 -11.40 -2.19 -1.52
C MET A 74 -9.98 -2.69 -1.72
N ASN A 75 -9.54 -2.76 -2.97
CA ASN A 75 -8.22 -3.27 -3.36
C ASN A 75 -7.53 -2.31 -4.33
N TRP A 76 -6.29 -1.96 -4.02
CA TRP A 76 -5.40 -1.15 -4.85
C TRP A 76 -4.11 -1.92 -5.13
N PRO A 77 -3.86 -2.34 -6.37
CA PRO A 77 -2.56 -2.88 -6.75
C PRO A 77 -1.51 -1.76 -6.72
N LEU A 78 -0.46 -1.90 -5.91
CA LEU A 78 0.55 -0.87 -5.72
C LEU A 78 1.26 -0.51 -7.04
N LYS A 79 1.46 -1.48 -7.92
CA LYS A 79 2.09 -1.25 -9.23
C LYS A 79 1.32 -0.28 -10.13
N GLU A 80 0.01 -0.20 -9.96
CA GLU A 80 -0.90 0.64 -10.75
C GLU A 80 -1.00 2.08 -10.20
N ILE A 81 -0.42 2.33 -9.02
CA ILE A 81 -0.36 3.66 -8.44
C ILE A 81 0.71 4.47 -9.20
N ARG A 82 0.28 5.55 -9.85
CA ARG A 82 1.16 6.43 -10.63
C ARG A 82 1.91 7.41 -9.75
N LYS A 83 1.24 7.92 -8.71
CA LYS A 83 1.78 8.95 -7.82
C LYS A 83 1.17 8.84 -6.43
N VAL A 84 1.98 9.13 -5.42
CA VAL A 84 1.56 9.34 -4.04
C VAL A 84 1.87 10.80 -3.72
N SER A 85 0.94 11.49 -3.08
CA SER A 85 1.14 12.85 -2.59
C SER A 85 0.35 13.06 -1.32
N TYR A 86 0.62 14.13 -0.60
CA TYR A 86 -0.19 14.54 0.53
C TYR A 86 -0.54 16.03 0.43
N LYS A 87 -1.62 16.43 1.11
CA LYS A 87 -2.03 17.82 1.25
C LYS A 87 -2.49 18.07 2.68
N ALA A 88 -2.26 19.29 3.18
CA ALA A 88 -2.84 19.71 4.45
C ALA A 88 -4.36 19.87 4.30
N ALA A 89 -5.12 19.31 5.23
CA ALA A 89 -6.56 19.48 5.35
C ALA A 89 -6.86 20.71 6.23
N SER A 90 -8.08 21.25 6.09
CA SER A 90 -8.51 22.47 6.80
C SER A 90 -8.53 22.32 8.33
N ASN A 91 -8.62 21.10 8.85
CA ASN A 91 -8.58 20.76 10.28
C ASN A 91 -7.14 20.65 10.85
N GLY A 92 -6.13 20.93 10.02
CA GLY A 92 -4.72 20.83 10.37
C GLY A 92 -4.13 19.41 10.25
N ASN A 93 -4.95 18.42 9.89
CA ASN A 93 -4.50 17.07 9.60
C ASN A 93 -4.01 16.96 8.14
N TYR A 94 -3.54 15.78 7.73
CA TYR A 94 -3.10 15.54 6.35
C TYR A 94 -3.99 14.53 5.61
N THR A 95 -4.25 14.81 4.34
CA THR A 95 -4.88 13.87 3.41
C THR A 95 -3.80 13.25 2.53
N LEU A 96 -3.70 11.93 2.53
CA LEU A 96 -2.90 11.16 1.58
C LEU A 96 -3.70 10.98 0.29
N VAL A 97 -3.07 11.23 -0.87
CA VAL A 97 -3.69 11.13 -2.19
C VAL A 97 -2.90 10.15 -3.05
N LEU A 98 -3.57 9.11 -3.51
CA LEU A 98 -3.07 8.12 -4.45
C LEU A 98 -3.69 8.36 -5.83
N ASP A 99 -2.85 8.60 -6.82
CA ASP A 99 -3.25 8.66 -8.22
C ASP A 99 -3.25 7.24 -8.80
N VAL A 100 -4.44 6.69 -9.03
CA VAL A 100 -4.65 5.32 -9.49
C VAL A 100 -5.76 5.31 -10.53
N PRO A 101 -5.55 4.76 -11.73
CA PRO A 101 -6.63 4.61 -12.70
C PRO A 101 -7.84 3.91 -12.07
N ALA A 102 -9.03 4.48 -12.25
CA ALA A 102 -10.25 4.06 -11.55
C ALA A 102 -10.64 2.59 -11.86
N ASN A 103 -10.28 2.12 -13.06
CA ASN A 103 -10.48 0.73 -13.49
C ASN A 103 -9.57 -0.30 -12.78
N GLN A 104 -8.48 0.14 -12.14
CA GLN A 104 -7.54 -0.71 -11.40
C GLN A 104 -7.94 -0.89 -9.93
N VAL A 105 -8.72 0.05 -9.39
CA VAL A 105 -9.27 -0.06 -8.05
C VAL A 105 -10.48 -0.99 -8.08
N LYS A 106 -10.43 -2.07 -7.29
CA LYS A 106 -11.54 -3.04 -7.22
C LYS A 106 -12.22 -2.93 -5.87
N GLY A 107 -13.50 -2.57 -5.89
CA GLY A 107 -14.32 -2.50 -4.68
C GLY A 107 -15.45 -3.53 -4.68
N LYS A 108 -15.86 -3.95 -3.49
CA LYS A 108 -17.07 -4.72 -3.25
C LYS A 108 -17.78 -4.16 -2.03
N VAL A 109 -19.06 -3.83 -2.19
CA VAL A 109 -19.92 -3.43 -1.08
C VAL A 109 -20.98 -4.50 -0.89
N LYS A 110 -21.22 -4.91 0.36
CA LYS A 110 -22.30 -5.82 0.76
C LYS A 110 -23.14 -5.10 1.81
N VAL A 111 -24.45 -5.10 1.64
CA VAL A 111 -25.43 -4.54 2.57
C VAL A 111 -26.48 -5.62 2.82
N GLY A 112 -26.43 -6.27 3.98
CA GLY A 112 -27.27 -7.43 4.27
C GLY A 112 -27.08 -8.56 3.23
N ILE A 113 -28.16 -8.96 2.56
CA ILE A 113 -28.13 -9.98 1.50
C ILE A 113 -27.71 -9.43 0.12
N PHE A 114 -27.66 -8.10 -0.04
CA PHE A 114 -27.31 -7.46 -1.30
C PHE A 114 -25.80 -7.29 -1.41
N SER A 115 -25.25 -7.55 -2.60
CA SER A 115 -23.85 -7.26 -2.89
C SER A 115 -23.68 -6.59 -4.24
N LYS A 116 -22.81 -5.58 -4.31
CA LYS A 116 -22.48 -4.83 -5.52
C LYS A 116 -20.97 -4.72 -5.66
N THR A 117 -20.45 -5.06 -6.83
CA THR A 117 -19.06 -4.78 -7.17
C THR A 117 -18.95 -3.33 -7.64
N LEU A 118 -18.09 -2.56 -6.98
CA LEU A 118 -17.71 -1.24 -7.43
C LEU A 118 -16.57 -1.40 -8.44
N ARG A 119 -16.89 -1.15 -9.70
CA ARG A 119 -15.92 -0.86 -10.75
C ARG A 119 -16.15 0.58 -11.14
N GLU A 120 -15.20 1.43 -10.81
CA GLU A 120 -15.26 2.83 -11.17
C GLU A 120 -14.94 2.93 -12.67
N LYS A 121 -15.91 3.40 -13.47
CA LYS A 121 -15.77 3.57 -14.91
C LYS A 121 -15.29 5.01 -15.17
N GLY A 122 -13.98 5.21 -15.35
CA GLY A 122 -13.41 6.52 -15.67
C GLY A 122 -11.88 6.50 -15.84
N ASP A 123 -11.36 7.42 -16.65
CA ASP A 123 -9.92 7.54 -16.97
C ASP A 123 -9.13 8.36 -15.92
N GLY A 124 -9.80 9.01 -14.98
CA GLY A 124 -9.20 9.74 -13.87
C GLY A 124 -9.68 9.18 -12.53
N GLY A 125 -8.78 8.55 -11.77
CA GLY A 125 -9.06 8.08 -10.43
C GLY A 125 -8.04 8.66 -9.44
N HIS A 126 -8.54 9.33 -8.41
CA HIS A 126 -7.75 9.71 -7.25
C HIS A 126 -8.43 9.12 -6.03
N THR A 127 -7.72 8.26 -5.31
CA THR A 127 -8.17 7.80 -4.00
C THR A 127 -7.53 8.69 -2.94
N SER A 128 -8.32 9.23 -2.03
CA SER A 128 -7.82 10.05 -0.92
C SER A 128 -8.15 9.40 0.41
N PHE A 129 -7.22 9.48 1.37
CA PHE A 129 -7.38 9.01 2.74
C PHE A 129 -7.06 10.16 3.69
N ASP A 130 -8.01 10.52 4.54
CA ASP A 130 -7.76 11.48 5.61
C ASP A 130 -7.08 10.78 6.78
N LEU A 131 -5.89 11.25 7.14
CA LEU A 131 -5.08 10.68 8.20
C LEU A 131 -5.08 11.65 9.38
N ASN A 132 -5.44 11.17 10.57
CA ASN A 132 -5.49 11.93 11.81
C ASN A 132 -4.08 12.18 12.38
N THR A 133 -3.26 12.90 11.63
CA THR A 133 -1.93 13.35 12.04
C THR A 133 -1.70 14.79 11.64
N ARG A 134 -1.08 15.56 12.54
CA ARG A 134 -0.57 16.91 12.27
C ARG A 134 0.95 16.92 12.08
N ASP A 135 1.61 15.78 12.27
CA ASP A 135 3.06 15.64 12.11
C ASP A 135 3.42 15.50 10.64
N GLU A 136 4.04 16.54 10.09
CA GLU A 136 4.48 16.56 8.70
C GLU A 136 5.56 15.50 8.41
N LYS A 137 6.47 15.25 9.35
CA LYS A 137 7.53 14.24 9.15
C LYS A 137 6.92 12.85 9.02
N ARG A 138 5.85 12.61 9.77
CA ARG A 138 5.12 11.34 9.72
C ARG A 138 4.44 11.14 8.37
N ILE A 139 3.74 12.14 7.84
CA ILE A 139 3.09 12.01 6.51
C ILE A 139 4.13 11.90 5.37
N GLN A 140 5.27 12.60 5.48
CA GLN A 140 6.38 12.48 4.54
C GLN A 140 6.97 11.06 4.54
N ALA A 141 7.15 10.46 5.72
CA ALA A 141 7.62 9.07 5.83
C ALA A 141 6.62 8.07 5.23
N ILE A 142 5.32 8.29 5.41
CA ILE A 142 4.26 7.51 4.77
C ILE A 142 4.36 7.62 3.24
N GLN A 143 4.44 8.84 2.70
CA GLN A 143 4.62 9.05 1.26
C GLN A 143 5.87 8.31 0.74
N GLN A 144 7.02 8.51 1.38
CA GLN A 144 8.29 7.96 0.92
C GLN A 144 8.31 6.43 0.90
N ARG A 145 7.73 5.79 1.93
CA ARG A 145 7.63 4.33 1.98
C ARG A 145 6.65 3.80 0.94
N PHE A 146 5.52 4.47 0.73
CA PHE A 146 4.63 4.15 -0.39
C PHE A 146 5.35 4.23 -1.73
N GLU A 147 6.03 5.34 -2.02
CA GLU A 147 6.80 5.49 -3.27
C GLU A 147 7.84 4.39 -3.45
N THR A 148 8.52 4.00 -2.37
CA THR A 148 9.52 2.93 -2.40
C THR A 148 8.88 1.59 -2.73
N SER A 149 7.78 1.23 -2.05
CA SER A 149 7.05 -0.02 -2.30
C SER A 149 6.46 -0.07 -3.70
N ILE A 150 5.89 1.03 -4.20
CA ILE A 150 5.34 1.13 -5.56
C ILE A 150 6.45 0.89 -6.60
N ARG A 151 7.60 1.54 -6.46
CA ARG A 151 8.74 1.34 -7.38
C ARG A 151 9.23 -0.10 -7.38
N GLN A 152 9.24 -0.76 -6.22
CA GLN A 152 9.61 -2.18 -6.13
C GLN A 152 8.58 -3.07 -6.85
N CYS A 153 7.29 -2.82 -6.65
CA CYS A 153 6.21 -3.54 -7.31
C CYS A 153 6.17 -3.34 -8.83
N GLN A 154 6.59 -2.17 -9.32
CA GLN A 154 6.69 -1.88 -10.76
C GLN A 154 7.91 -2.55 -11.40
N ARG A 155 9.02 -2.69 -10.66
CA ARG A 155 10.27 -3.32 -11.15
C ARG A 155 10.26 -4.84 -11.10
N GLY A 156 9.45 -5.42 -10.20
CA GLY A 156 9.31 -6.87 -10.06
C GLY A 156 8.32 -7.52 -11.02
N SER A 157 7.69 -6.74 -11.91
CA SER A 157 6.63 -7.18 -12.84
C SER A 157 7.10 -7.36 -14.28
#